data_AF-A0A4R3XJ23-F1
#
_entry.id   AF-A0A4R3XJ23-F1
#
_cell.length_a   1.000
_cell.length_b   1.000
_cell.length_c   1.000
_cell.angle_alpha   90.00
_cell.angle_beta   90.00
_cell.angle_gamma   90.00
#
_symmetry.space_group_name_H-M   'P 1'
#
loop_
_entity.id
_entity.type
_entity.pdbx_description
1 polymer ?
#
loop_
_entity_poly.entity_id
_entity_poly.type
_entity_poly.pdbx_seq_one_letter_code
_entity_poly.pdbx_strand_id
1 'polypeptide(L)'
;MSIFSLFRKQRSAPMARERLQVLLAHERASSSSDLVSVLREEILAVIAKHVQLDSDKVHVKMDRDENVSILEIDVEIPLDAALQAA
;
A
#
# COMPACT_ATOMS: atom_id res chain seq x y z
N MET A 1 -45.88 19.84 0.37
CA MET A 1 -44.54 19.19 0.49
C MET A 1 -44.38 18.18 -0.63
N SER A 2 -43.27 18.21 -1.35
CA SER A 2 -43.10 17.50 -2.63
C SER A 2 -42.57 16.07 -2.45
N ILE A 3 -43.44 15.10 -2.74
CA ILE A 3 -43.21 13.65 -2.81
C ILE A 3 -42.16 13.24 -3.88
N PHE A 4 -41.79 14.15 -4.78
CA PHE A 4 -40.82 13.89 -5.84
C PHE A 4 -39.34 13.91 -5.38
N SER A 5 -39.07 14.23 -4.11
CA SER A 5 -37.72 14.25 -3.56
C SER A 5 -37.17 12.85 -3.21
N LEU A 6 -38.04 11.85 -3.01
CA LEU A 6 -37.65 10.46 -2.70
C LEU A 6 -37.04 9.69 -3.88
N PHE A 7 -37.22 10.18 -5.12
CA PHE A 7 -36.67 9.55 -6.32
C PHE A 7 -35.29 10.11 -6.74
N ARG A 8 -34.70 11.03 -5.95
CA ARG A 8 -33.30 11.42 -6.16
C ARG A 8 -32.40 10.27 -5.71
N LYS A 9 -32.07 9.40 -6.64
CA LYS A 9 -31.02 8.37 -6.51
C LYS A 9 -29.76 9.04 -5.96
N GLN A 10 -29.42 8.78 -4.70
CA GLN A 10 -28.13 9.16 -4.14
C GLN A 10 -27.07 8.59 -5.08
N ARG A 11 -26.29 9.45 -5.74
CA ARG A 11 -25.06 9.01 -6.39
C ARG A 11 -24.18 8.50 -5.25
N SER A 12 -24.03 7.18 -5.14
CA SER A 12 -23.04 6.57 -4.27
C SER A 12 -21.71 7.20 -4.65
N ALA A 13 -21.10 7.95 -3.72
CA ALA A 13 -19.76 8.47 -3.92
C ALA A 13 -18.85 7.28 -4.30
N PRO A 14 -17.97 7.43 -5.30
CA PRO A 14 -17.04 6.37 -5.63
C PRO A 14 -16.10 6.21 -4.42
N MET A 15 -16.35 5.23 -3.57
CA MET A 15 -15.38 4.77 -2.56
C MET A 15 -14.27 3.97 -3.24
N ALA A 16 -13.62 4.56 -4.24
CA ALA A 16 -12.45 3.96 -4.85
C ALA A 16 -11.28 4.19 -3.89
N ARG A 17 -10.91 3.13 -3.16
CA ARG A 17 -9.68 3.07 -2.38
C ARG A 17 -8.59 2.54 -3.31
N GLU A 18 -7.51 3.28 -3.43
CA GLU A 18 -6.36 2.84 -4.21
C GLU A 18 -5.50 1.91 -3.34
N ARG A 19 -4.84 0.94 -3.96
CA ARG A 19 -4.01 -0.04 -3.25
C ARG A 19 -2.69 -0.19 -3.98
N LEU A 20 -1.59 -0.05 -3.24
CA LEU A 20 -0.23 -0.20 -3.74
C LEU A 20 0.34 -1.51 -3.19
N GLN A 21 0.70 -2.42 -4.10
CA GLN A 21 1.35 -3.69 -3.77
C GLN A 21 2.75 -3.72 -4.37
N VAL A 22 3.74 -4.04 -3.53
CA VAL A 22 5.14 -4.21 -3.91
C VAL A 22 5.55 -5.63 -3.57
N LEU A 23 6.03 -6.37 -4.57
CA LEU A 23 6.60 -7.70 -4.42
C LEU A 23 8.08 -7.64 -4.79
N LEU A 24 8.93 -8.04 -3.87
CA LEU A 24 10.38 -8.10 -4.05
C LEU A 24 10.83 -9.54 -3.79
N ALA A 25 11.45 -10.18 -4.79
CA ALA A 25 12.09 -11.47 -4.64
C ALA A 25 13.60 -11.28 -4.82
N HIS A 26 14.37 -11.77 -3.85
CA HIS A 26 15.83 -11.68 -3.85
C HIS A 26 16.44 -13.07 -3.70
N GLU A 27 17.19 -13.51 -4.71
CA GLU A 27 17.99 -14.73 -4.66
C GLU A 27 19.33 -14.45 -3.98
N ARG A 28 19.66 -15.23 -2.94
CA ARG A 28 20.89 -15.08 -2.18
C ARG A 28 22.10 -15.56 -3.00
N ALA A 29 22.87 -14.63 -3.55
CA ALA A 29 24.17 -14.94 -4.16
C ALA A 29 25.32 -15.04 -3.13
N SER A 30 25.15 -14.46 -1.93
CA SER A 30 26.14 -14.54 -0.84
C SER A 30 25.51 -14.30 0.54
N SER A 31 26.06 -14.96 1.56
CA SER A 31 25.42 -15.30 2.84
C SER A 31 25.28 -14.15 3.86
N SER A 32 25.51 -12.89 3.50
CA SER A 32 25.83 -11.85 4.50
C SER A 32 24.99 -10.57 4.46
N SER A 33 24.00 -10.44 3.57
CA SER A 33 23.35 -9.15 3.41
C SER A 33 21.86 -9.20 3.73
N ASP A 34 21.48 -8.46 4.77
CA ASP A 34 20.09 -8.20 5.17
C ASP A 34 19.42 -7.18 4.23
N LEU A 35 19.73 -7.24 2.92
CA LEU A 35 19.27 -6.28 1.90
C LEU A 35 17.76 -6.16 1.90
N VAL A 36 17.05 -7.27 2.05
CA VAL A 36 15.58 -7.30 2.03
C VAL A 36 15.01 -6.49 3.19
N SER A 37 15.63 -6.54 4.37
CA SER A 37 15.20 -5.73 5.52
C SER A 37 15.55 -4.25 5.33
N VAL A 38 16.73 -3.94 4.75
CA VAL A 38 17.10 -2.56 4.41
C VAL A 38 16.12 -1.96 3.41
N LEU A 39 15.84 -2.70 2.32
CA LEU A 39 14.90 -2.27 1.28
C LEU A 39 13.47 -2.12 1.82
N ARG A 40 13.05 -2.97 2.77
CA ARG A 40 11.76 -2.80 3.46
C ARG A 40 11.65 -1.40 4.08
N GLU A 41 12.65 -1.02 4.88
CA GLU A 41 12.65 0.29 5.55
C GLU A 41 12.69 1.44 4.55
N GLU A 42 13.55 1.34 3.53
CA GLU A 42 13.67 2.39 2.51
C GLU A 42 12.40 2.56 1.67
N ILE A 43 11.79 1.45 1.24
CA ILE A 43 10.54 1.48 0.46
C ILE A 43 9.42 2.08 1.29
N LEU A 44 9.24 1.64 2.54
CA LEU A 44 8.22 2.21 3.43
C LEU A 44 8.46 3.71 3.66
N ALA A 45 9.71 4.12 3.89
CA ALA A 45 10.06 5.53 4.07
C ALA A 45 9.79 6.37 2.81
N VAL A 46 10.01 5.83 1.62
CA VAL A 46 9.69 6.51 0.36
C VAL A 46 8.18 6.61 0.16
N ILE A 47 7.42 5.54 0.39
CA ILE A 47 5.95 5.58 0.28
C ILE A 47 5.38 6.60 1.27
N ALA A 48 5.88 6.64 2.51
CA ALA A 48 5.46 7.59 3.53
C ALA A 48 5.70 9.07 3.15
N LYS A 49 6.67 9.36 2.27
CA LYS A 49 6.91 10.72 1.77
C LYS A 49 5.87 11.19 0.77
N HIS A 50 5.23 10.26 0.06
CA HIS A 50 4.31 10.56 -1.03
C HIS A 50 2.85 10.26 -0.69
N VAL A 51 2.61 9.47 0.37
CA VAL A 51 1.29 8.99 0.74
C VAL A 51 1.16 8.98 2.26
N GLN A 52 0.01 9.41 2.77
CA GLN A 52 -0.32 9.21 4.17
C GLN A 52 -0.52 7.72 4.44
N LEU A 53 0.42 7.13 5.17
CA LEU A 53 0.34 5.76 5.65
C LEU A 53 -0.45 5.73 6.95
N ASP A 54 -1.54 4.96 6.95
CA ASP A 54 -2.18 4.52 8.18
C ASP A 54 -1.57 3.16 8.57
N SER A 55 -1.00 3.06 9.77
CA SER A 55 -0.33 1.83 10.23
C SER A 55 -1.27 0.62 10.24
N ASP A 56 -2.56 0.83 10.43
CA ASP A 56 -3.58 -0.23 10.38
C ASP A 56 -3.87 -0.72 8.94
N LYS A 57 -3.36 0.02 7.95
CA LYS A 57 -3.58 -0.17 6.51
C LYS A 57 -2.34 -0.58 5.74
N VAL A 58 -1.24 -0.81 6.44
CA VAL A 58 0.02 -1.31 5.88
C VAL A 58 0.22 -2.76 6.32
N HIS A 59 0.26 -3.67 5.36
CA HIS A 59 0.58 -5.07 5.61
C HIS A 59 1.93 -5.38 5.00
N VAL A 60 2.84 -5.90 5.83
CA VAL A 60 4.16 -6.34 5.38
C VAL A 60 4.32 -7.82 5.70
N LYS A 61 4.65 -8.60 4.68
CA LYS A 61 5.01 -10.01 4.83
C LYS A 61 6.41 -10.21 4.29
N MET A 62 7.20 -10.97 5.04
CA MET A 62 8.53 -11.36 4.62
C MET A 62 8.62 -12.87 4.77
N ASP A 63 8.90 -13.55 3.66
CA ASP A 63 9.18 -14.97 3.62
C ASP A 63 10.67 -15.17 3.33
N ARG A 64 11.30 -16.08 4.07
CA ARG A 64 12.73 -16.36 3.97
C ARG A 64 12.90 -17.86 3.81
N ASP A 65 13.15 -18.26 2.58
CA ASP A 65 13.51 -19.63 2.22
C ASP A 65 15.04 -19.76 2.07
N GLU A 66 15.54 -20.98 1.97
CA GLU A 66 16.97 -21.34 1.94
C GLU A 66 17.79 -20.52 0.93
N ASN A 67 17.24 -20.22 -0.25
CA ASN A 67 17.93 -19.50 -1.31
C ASN A 67 17.26 -18.20 -1.74
N VAL A 68 16.01 -17.97 -1.33
CA VAL A 68 15.20 -16.84 -1.80
C VAL A 68 14.54 -16.14 -0.61
N SER A 69 14.54 -14.82 -0.64
CA SER A 69 13.80 -14.00 0.30
C SER A 69 12.76 -13.18 -0.47
N ILE A 70 11.51 -13.26 -0.03
CA ILE A 70 10.37 -12.57 -0.63
C ILE A 70 9.86 -11.53 0.36
N LEU A 71 9.68 -10.30 -0.09
CA LEU A 71 9.06 -9.21 0.66
C LEU A 71 7.82 -8.76 -0.10
N GLU A 72 6.68 -8.80 0.58
CA GLU A 72 5.41 -8.27 0.10
C GLU A 72 5.02 -7.10 0.99
N ILE A 73 4.83 -5.93 0.38
CA ILE A 73 4.31 -4.74 1.03
C ILE A 73 2.99 -4.38 0.37
N ASP A 74 1.97 -4.20 1.17
CA ASP A 74 0.61 -3.89 0.73
C ASP A 74 0.09 -2.69 1.52
N VAL A 75 -0.24 -1.61 0.80
CA VAL A 75 -0.65 -0.33 1.36
C VAL A 75 -2.01 0.06 0.78
N GLU A 76 -3.00 0.26 1.64
CA GLU A 76 -4.27 0.85 1.27
C GLU A 76 -4.16 2.39 1.33
N ILE A 77 -4.41 3.06 0.20
CA ILE A 77 -4.28 4.50 0.05
C ILE A 77 -5.68 5.14 0.06
N PRO A 78 -5.97 6.05 1.00
CA PRO A 78 -7.23 6.78 0.99
C PRO A 78 -7.26 7.79 -0.18
N LEU A 79 -8.41 7.92 -0.83
CA LEU A 79 -8.63 8.82 -1.99
C LEU A 79 -8.22 10.27 -1.70
N ASP A 80 -8.38 10.72 -0.46
CA ASP A 80 -8.07 12.10 -0.06
C ASP A 80 -6.55 12.39 -0.02
N ALA A 81 -5.71 11.35 0.11
CA ALA A 81 -4.25 11.51 0.14
C ALA A 81 -3.62 11.67 -1.26
N ALA A 82 -4.26 11.11 -2.30
CA ALA A 82 -3.75 11.20 -3.69
C ALA A 82 -3.74 12.64 -4.23
N LEU A 83 -4.56 13.54 -3.69
CA LEU A 83 -4.59 14.95 -4.06
C LEU A 83 -3.37 15.76 -3.57
N GLN A 84 -2.59 15.25 -2.61
CA GLN A 84 -1.43 15.98 -2.07
C GLN A 84 -0.15 15.84 -2.91
N ALA A 85 -0.16 14.96 -3.92
CA ALA A 85 1.01 14.67 -4.77
C ALA A 85 0.96 15.32 -6.18
N ALA A 86 -0.02 16.22 -6.43
CA ALA A 86 -0.22 16.89 -7.72
C ALA A 86 0.30 18.34 -7.74
#